data_AF-A0AAF0RB20-F1
#
_entry.id   AF-A0AAF0RB20-F1
#
_cell.length_a   1.000
_cell.length_b   1.000
_cell.length_c   1.000
_cell.angle_alpha   90.00
_cell.angle_beta   90.00
_cell.angle_gamma   90.00
#
_symmetry.space_group_name_H-M   'P 1'
#
loop_
_entity.id
_entity.type
_entity.pdbx_description
1 polymer ?
#
loop_
_entity_poly.entity_id
_entity_poly.type
_entity_poly.pdbx_seq_one_letter_code
_entity_poly.pdbx_strand_id
1 'polypeptide(L)' 'MGRTENGKTTMAMALTVGIPAATRALLLLANKIKANGVLMPIDPEVYEPALDILEAYGFKLLEKIE' A
#
# COMPACT_ATOMS: atom_id res chain seq x y z
N MET A 1 11.23 5.58 13.26
CA MET A 1 10.31 5.56 14.43
C MET A 1 8.88 5.37 13.90
N GLY A 2 8.00 4.67 14.61
CA GLY A 2 6.62 4.39 14.18
C GLY A 2 5.64 5.55 14.44
N ARG A 3 4.34 5.33 14.18
CA ARG A 3 3.26 6.27 14.58
C ARG A 3 2.68 5.83 15.92
N THR A 4 2.43 6.76 16.83
CA THR A 4 1.81 6.49 18.13
C THR A 4 0.46 7.16 18.22
N GLU A 5 -0.59 6.37 18.43
CA GLU A 5 -1.96 6.83 18.61
C GLU A 5 -2.54 6.19 19.88
N ASN A 6 -3.15 6.99 20.75
CA ASN A 6 -3.79 6.53 22.01
C ASN A 6 -2.91 5.60 22.86
N GLY A 7 -1.60 5.86 22.93
CA GLY A 7 -0.64 5.07 23.71
C GLY A 7 -0.20 3.74 23.05
N LYS A 8 -0.67 3.45 21.83
CA LYS A 8 -0.22 2.30 21.02
C LYS A 8 0.69 2.76 19.90
N THR A 9 1.85 2.12 19.77
CA THR A 9 2.84 2.43 18.75
C THR A 9 2.80 1.40 17.62
N THR A 10 2.48 1.85 16.42
CA THR A 10 2.57 1.03 15.20
C THR A 10 3.88 1.31 14.50
N MET A 11 4.67 0.26 14.25
CA MET A 11 5.97 0.37 13.60
C MET A 11 5.83 0.88 12.16
N ALA A 12 6.78 1.70 11.72
CA ALA A 12 6.80 2.20 10.34
C ALA A 12 6.76 1.06 9.31
N MET A 13 7.52 -0.02 9.55
CA MET A 13 7.49 -1.22 8.71
C MET A 13 6.11 -1.91 8.69
N ALA A 14 5.38 -1.90 9.81
CA ALA A 14 4.04 -2.48 9.83
C ALA A 14 3.05 -1.69 8.97
N LEU A 15 3.19 -0.36 8.93
CA LEU A 15 2.37 0.51 8.08
C LEU A 15 2.73 0.30 6.59
N THR A 16 4.01 0.36 6.23
CA THR A 16 4.43 0.25 4.82
C THR A 16 4.22 -1.14 4.24
N VAL A 17 4.14 -2.20 5.06
CA VAL A 17 3.81 -3.56 4.61
C VAL A 17 2.30 -3.82 4.64
N GLY A 18 1.64 -3.42 5.74
CA GLY A 18 0.23 -3.70 5.96
C GLY A 18 -0.70 -2.93 5.02
N ILE A 19 -0.38 -1.66 4.72
CA ILE A 19 -1.21 -0.82 3.86
C ILE A 19 -1.32 -1.37 2.42
N PRO A 20 -0.21 -1.70 1.72
CA PRO A 20 -0.30 -2.32 0.39
C PRO A 20 -1.02 -3.69 0.40
N ALA A 21 -0.79 -4.50 1.43
CA ALA A 21 -1.45 -5.80 1.57
C ALA A 21 -2.98 -5.67 1.72
N ALA A 22 -3.43 -4.75 2.59
CA ALA A 22 -4.85 -4.45 2.77
C ALA A 22 -5.47 -3.84 1.50
N THR A 23 -4.73 -2.97 0.81
CA THR A 23 -5.16 -2.35 -0.45
C THR A 23 -5.49 -3.41 -1.49
N ARG A 24 -4.58 -4.38 -1.70
CA ARG A 24 -4.83 -5.47 -2.66
C ARG A 24 -6.06 -6.31 -2.27
N ALA A 25 -6.23 -6.62 -0.99
CA ALA A 25 -7.41 -7.34 -0.51
C ALA A 25 -8.71 -6.57 -0.80
N LEU A 26 -8.73 -5.25 -0.57
CA LEU A 26 -9.89 -4.40 -0.86
C LEU A 26 -10.21 -4.35 -2.35
N LEU A 27 -9.21 -4.22 -3.22
CA LEU A 27 -9.40 -4.18 -4.66
C LEU A 27 -9.90 -5.51 -5.23
N LEU A 28 -9.43 -6.63 -4.65
CA LEU A 28 -9.90 -7.96 -4.99
C LEU A 28 -11.39 -8.12 -4.61
N LEU A 29 -11.76 -7.70 -3.40
CA LEU A 29 -13.16 -7.72 -2.93
C LEU A 29 -14.07 -6.78 -3.75
N ALA A 30 -13.54 -5.64 -4.18
CA ALA A 30 -14.25 -4.69 -5.04
C ALA A 30 -14.30 -5.14 -6.52
N ASN A 31 -13.77 -6.31 -6.85
CA ASN A 31 -13.69 -6.86 -8.21
C ASN A 31 -13.01 -5.90 -9.21
N LYS A 32 -12.07 -5.09 -8.72
CA LYS A 32 -11.31 -4.11 -9.52
C LYS A 32 -10.07 -4.71 -10.18
N ILE A 33 -9.55 -5.81 -9.63
CA ILE A 33 -8.44 -6.57 -10.20
C ILE A 33 -9.03 -7.71 -11.03
N LYS A 34 -8.83 -7.68 -12.35
CA LYS A 34 -9.36 -8.73 -13.26
C LYS A 34 -8.38 -9.87 -13.49
N ALA A 35 -7.10 -9.64 -13.22
CA ALA A 35 -6.05 -10.62 -13.43
C ALA A 35 -6.18 -11.79 -12.44
N ASN A 36 -6.16 -13.02 -12.96
CA ASN A 36 -6.32 -14.26 -12.20
C ASN A 36 -5.01 -15.05 -12.16
N GLY A 37 -4.82 -15.82 -11.09
CA GLY A 37 -3.63 -16.65 -10.87
C GLY A 37 -2.71 -16.11 -9.78
N VAL A 38 -1.47 -16.60 -9.75
CA VAL A 38 -0.44 -16.16 -8.79
C VAL A 38 0.30 -14.97 -9.39
N LEU A 39 0.05 -13.78 -8.85
CA LEU A 39 0.52 -12.51 -9.43
C LEU A 39 1.41 -11.75 -8.46
N MET A 40 2.46 -11.14 -9.00
CA MET A 40 3.29 -10.14 -8.31
C MET A 40 2.81 -8.73 -8.67
N PRO A 41 3.05 -7.70 -7.83
CA PRO A 41 2.63 -6.32 -8.08
C PRO A 41 3.55 -5.62 -9.10
N ILE A 42 3.68 -6.20 -10.30
CA ILE A 42 4.42 -5.63 -11.44
C ILE A 42 3.50 -4.85 -12.37
N ASP A 43 2.21 -5.18 -12.40
CA ASP A 43 1.23 -4.53 -13.24
C ASP A 43 0.75 -3.21 -12.61
N PRO A 44 0.60 -2.12 -13.39
CA PRO A 44 0.11 -0.83 -12.91
C PRO A 44 -1.24 -0.91 -12.19
N GLU A 45 -2.16 -1.75 -12.71
CA GLU A 45 -3.46 -2.04 -12.09
C GLU A 45 -3.35 -2.50 -10.63
N VAL A 46 -2.21 -3.07 -10.24
CA VAL A 46 -1.95 -3.59 -8.90
C VAL A 46 -1.12 -2.62 -8.05
N TYR A 47 -0.05 -2.03 -8.59
CA TYR A 47 0.86 -1.20 -7.78
C TYR A 47 0.38 0.25 -7.65
N GLU A 48 -0.24 0.86 -8.68
CA GLU A 48 -0.67 2.26 -8.62
C GLU A 48 -1.67 2.51 -7.48
N PRO A 49 -2.72 1.69 -7.28
CA PRO A 49 -3.64 1.88 -6.17
C PRO A 49 -2.98 1.81 -4.79
N ALA A 50 -1.92 1.00 -4.66
CA ALA A 50 -1.17 0.90 -3.41
C ALA A 50 -0.36 2.17 -3.14
N LEU A 51 0.21 2.80 -4.18
CA LEU A 51 0.92 4.08 -4.08
C LEU A 51 -0.05 5.22 -3.72
N ASP A 52 -1.21 5.29 -4.38
CA ASP A 52 -2.23 6.31 -4.11
C ASP A 52 -2.71 6.27 -2.66
N ILE A 53 -2.96 5.06 -2.14
CA ILE A 53 -3.39 4.88 -0.75
C ILE A 53 -2.25 5.21 0.22
N LEU A 54 -1.00 4.84 -0.09
CA LEU A 54 0.14 5.22 0.73
C LEU A 54 0.27 6.75 0.82
N GLU A 55 0.12 7.47 -0.28
CA GLU A 55 0.10 8.94 -0.28
C GLU A 55 -1.06 9.50 0.55
N ALA A 56 -2.26 8.94 0.41
CA ALA A 56 -3.44 9.34 1.20
C ALA A 56 -3.24 9.12 2.71
N TYR A 57 -2.46 8.10 3.09
CA TYR A 57 -2.05 7.85 4.48
C TYR A 57 -0.88 8.74 4.94
N GLY A 58 -0.39 9.65 4.08
CA GLY A 58 0.67 10.60 4.37
C GLY A 58 2.09 10.07 4.11
N PHE A 59 2.25 9.02 3.31
CA PHE A 59 3.56 8.54 2.86
C PHE A 59 3.85 9.06 1.45
N LYS A 60 4.58 10.19 1.36
CA LYS A 60 4.97 10.76 0.07
C LYS A 60 6.24 10.08 -0.46
N LEU A 61 6.17 9.53 -1.67
CA LEU A 61 7.35 9.03 -2.37
C LEU A 61 7.98 10.18 -3.18
N LEU A 62 9.29 10.36 -3.06
CA LEU A 62 10.04 11.39 -3.78
C LEU A 62 11.07 10.71 -4.66
N GLU A 63 10.95 10.94 -5.97
CA GLU A 63 11.97 10.54 -6.93
C GLU A 63 13.06 11.62 -6.98
N LYS A 64 14.33 11.19 -7.05
CA LYS A 64 15.49 12.06 -7.25
C LYS A 64 16.35 11.43 -8.34
N ILE A 65 16.64 12.21 -9.38
CA ILE A 65 17.56 11.83 -10.45
C ILE A 65 18.84 12.65 -10.23
N GLU A 66 19.95 11.97 -9.96
CA GLU A 66 21.31 12.54 -9.93
C GLU A 66 22.01 12.37 -11.26
#